data_AF-A0A3P8KDI8-F1
#
_entry.id   AF-A0A3P8KDI8-F1
#
_cell.length_a   1.000
_cell.length_b   1.000
_cell.length_c   1.000
_cell.angle_alpha   90.00
_cell.angle_beta   90.00
_cell.angle_gamma   90.00
#
_symmetry.space_group_name_H-M   'P 1'
#
loop_
_entity.id
_entity.type
_entity.pdbx_description
1 polymer ?
#
loop_
_entity_poly.entity_id
_entity_poly.type
_entity_poly.pdbx_seq_one_letter_code
_entity_poly.pdbx_strand_id
1 'polypeptide(L)'
;MQQQKSYFKIFWWWVRNFYKTHQANTLTDENTIVFLVDNALPNRTDNAECVQKVKNTNIFILDHHRLNSSIDFCPKINRHIEPSSSSASEIVTELMFFINRQVEIKKEIAQMLLNGIYLDTLQFQKHVSSRTFEAASWLKNRGADSTESSNILKIDASTYKKLQRF
;
A
#
# COMPACT_ATOMS: atom_id res chain seq x y z
N MET A 1 -12.06 -2.40 -22.35
CA MET A 1 -12.15 -3.88 -22.22
C MET A 1 -10.83 -4.56 -21.85
N GLN A 2 -9.67 -4.16 -22.40
CA GLN A 2 -8.39 -4.84 -22.14
C GLN A 2 -7.76 -4.48 -20.77
N GLN A 3 -7.90 -3.23 -20.32
CA GLN A 3 -7.44 -2.74 -19.00
C GLN A 3 -8.20 -3.38 -17.82
N GLN A 4 -9.55 -3.45 -17.90
CA GLN A 4 -10.37 -4.17 -16.91
C GLN A 4 -9.99 -5.64 -16.75
N LYS A 5 -9.58 -6.31 -17.85
CA LYS A 5 -9.07 -7.69 -17.80
C LYS A 5 -7.70 -7.80 -17.11
N SER A 6 -6.86 -6.76 -17.16
CA SER A 6 -5.56 -6.74 -16.49
C SER A 6 -5.68 -6.55 -14.98
N TYR A 7 -6.53 -5.63 -14.52
CA TYR A 7 -6.87 -5.53 -13.09
C TYR A 7 -7.50 -6.80 -12.57
N PHE A 8 -8.38 -7.44 -13.34
CA PHE A 8 -8.91 -8.74 -12.98
C PHE A 8 -7.79 -9.77 -12.78
N LYS A 9 -6.82 -9.86 -13.68
CA LYS A 9 -5.69 -10.81 -13.53
C LYS A 9 -4.87 -10.57 -12.26
N ILE A 10 -4.59 -9.31 -11.93
CA ILE A 10 -3.86 -8.97 -10.71
C ILE A 10 -4.71 -9.21 -9.48
N PHE A 11 -5.96 -8.77 -9.48
CA PHE A 11 -6.92 -9.10 -8.44
C PHE A 11 -6.99 -10.61 -8.18
N TRP A 12 -7.09 -11.45 -9.22
CA TRP A 12 -7.08 -12.90 -9.09
C TRP A 12 -5.73 -13.47 -8.63
N TRP A 13 -4.61 -12.86 -9.03
CA TRP A 13 -3.30 -13.22 -8.49
C TRP A 13 -3.20 -12.87 -7.00
N TRP A 14 -3.68 -11.70 -6.58
CA TRP A 14 -3.77 -11.29 -5.17
C TRP A 14 -4.68 -12.23 -4.38
N VAL A 15 -5.88 -12.55 -4.90
CA VAL A 15 -6.81 -13.52 -4.29
C VAL A 15 -6.16 -14.89 -4.13
N ARG A 16 -5.32 -15.32 -5.08
CA ARG A 16 -4.58 -16.59 -4.99
C ARG A 16 -3.43 -16.58 -3.98
N ASN A 17 -2.88 -15.41 -3.68
CA ASN A 17 -1.78 -15.24 -2.72
C ASN A 17 -2.27 -14.67 -1.38
N PHE A 18 -3.58 -14.59 -1.18
CA PHE A 18 -4.17 -14.19 0.10
C PHE A 18 -4.33 -15.41 1.00
N TYR A 19 -3.61 -15.42 2.11
CA TYR A 19 -3.70 -16.48 3.12
C TYR A 19 -4.65 -16.04 4.23
N LYS A 20 -5.55 -16.95 4.64
CA LYS A 20 -6.33 -16.73 5.88
C LYS A 20 -5.38 -16.73 7.08
N THR A 21 -5.75 -16.04 8.16
CA THR A 21 -4.96 -15.92 9.39
C THR A 21 -4.37 -17.26 9.87
N HIS A 22 -5.17 -18.32 9.93
CA HIS A 22 -4.70 -19.65 10.34
C HIS A 22 -3.62 -20.24 9.41
N GLN A 23 -3.79 -20.07 8.09
CA GLN A 23 -2.81 -20.55 7.10
C GLN A 23 -1.51 -19.75 7.19
N ALA A 24 -1.61 -18.42 7.29
CA ALA A 24 -0.46 -17.55 7.47
C ALA A 24 0.33 -17.95 8.73
N ASN A 25 -0.35 -18.12 9.88
CA ASN A 25 0.29 -18.50 11.15
C ASN A 25 0.94 -19.90 11.11
N THR A 26 0.55 -20.77 10.18
CA THR A 26 1.17 -22.09 9.98
C THR A 26 2.43 -21.98 9.12
N LEU A 27 2.45 -21.06 8.15
CA LEU A 27 3.60 -20.81 7.27
C LEU A 27 4.67 -19.93 7.93
N THR A 28 4.26 -19.06 8.86
CA THR A 28 5.16 -18.13 9.54
C THR A 28 6.08 -18.85 10.53
N ASP A 29 7.37 -18.59 10.37
CA ASP A 29 8.45 -19.04 11.23
C ASP A 29 9.41 -17.88 11.60
N GLU A 30 10.48 -18.21 12.31
CA GLU A 30 11.48 -17.22 12.74
C GLU A 30 12.29 -16.59 11.60
N ASN A 31 12.29 -17.18 10.41
CA ASN A 31 13.02 -16.70 9.23
C ASN A 31 12.14 -15.87 8.29
N THR A 32 10.83 -15.84 8.55
CA THR A 32 9.86 -15.05 7.81
C THR A 32 10.14 -13.56 7.97
N ILE A 33 9.95 -12.79 6.90
CA ILE A 33 9.99 -11.31 6.93
C ILE A 33 8.56 -10.79 6.88
N VAL A 34 8.22 -9.88 7.79
CA VAL A 34 6.90 -9.27 7.87
C VAL A 34 7.01 -7.78 7.60
N PHE A 35 6.22 -7.30 6.65
CA PHE A 35 5.99 -5.87 6.42
C PHE A 35 4.59 -5.50 6.88
N LEU A 36 4.50 -4.59 7.84
CA LEU A 36 3.26 -3.86 8.12
C LEU A 36 3.26 -2.60 7.26
N VAL A 37 2.28 -2.49 6.36
CA VAL A 37 2.16 -1.39 5.40
C VAL A 37 0.85 -0.66 5.67
N ASP A 38 0.89 0.68 5.66
CA ASP A 38 -0.26 1.55 5.94
C ASP A 38 -0.84 1.44 7.36
N ASN A 39 -0.11 0.74 8.22
CA ASN A 39 -0.46 0.56 9.62
C ASN A 39 0.79 0.13 10.41
N ALA A 40 0.94 0.65 11.61
CA ALA A 40 2.09 0.37 12.47
C ALA A 40 1.83 -0.61 13.62
N LEU A 41 0.59 -1.10 13.82
CA LEU A 41 0.25 -1.95 14.97
C LEU A 41 -0.43 -3.26 14.56
N PRO A 42 0.05 -4.45 15.01
CA PRO A 42 -0.54 -5.74 14.64
C PRO A 42 -2.03 -5.85 14.98
N ASN A 43 -2.48 -5.25 16.08
CA ASN A 43 -3.89 -5.26 16.51
C ASN A 43 -4.84 -4.45 15.62
N ARG A 44 -4.32 -3.68 14.67
CA ARG A 44 -5.08 -2.99 13.61
C ARG A 44 -5.12 -3.79 12.30
N THR A 45 -4.65 -5.04 12.33
CA THR A 45 -4.73 -5.98 11.20
C THR A 45 -5.70 -7.12 11.53
N ASP A 46 -6.17 -7.84 10.52
CA ASP A 46 -6.99 -9.05 10.69
C ASP A 46 -6.21 -10.24 11.30
N ASN A 47 -4.89 -10.10 11.50
CA ASN A 47 -4.04 -11.09 12.13
C ASN A 47 -3.11 -10.43 13.16
N ALA A 48 -3.64 -10.18 14.36
CA ALA A 48 -2.86 -9.62 15.48
C ALA A 48 -1.65 -10.49 15.89
N GLU A 49 -1.63 -11.77 15.52
CA GLU A 49 -0.55 -12.71 15.83
C GLU A 49 0.54 -12.75 14.76
N CYS A 50 0.42 -11.96 13.68
CA CYS A 50 1.30 -12.02 12.50
C CYS A 50 2.80 -11.86 12.79
N VAL A 51 3.16 -11.30 13.94
CA VAL A 51 4.55 -11.06 14.35
C VAL A 51 5.07 -12.02 15.42
N GLN A 52 4.20 -12.82 16.06
CA GLN A 52 4.56 -13.56 17.29
C GLN A 52 5.66 -14.62 17.10
N LYS A 53 5.72 -15.25 15.93
CA LYS A 53 6.71 -16.30 15.60
C LYS A 53 7.95 -15.76 14.89
N VAL A 54 8.00 -14.46 14.62
CA VAL A 54 9.00 -13.83 13.76
C VAL A 54 10.07 -13.18 14.63
N LYS A 55 11.34 -13.28 14.22
CA LYS A 55 12.42 -12.52 14.87
C LYS A 55 12.13 -11.02 14.74
N ASN A 56 12.24 -10.26 15.83
CA ASN A 56 11.97 -8.81 15.82
C ASN A 56 12.75 -8.06 14.72
N THR A 57 13.96 -8.52 14.38
CA THR A 57 14.81 -7.95 13.31
C THR A 57 14.24 -8.13 11.90
N ASN A 58 13.28 -9.03 11.70
CA ASN A 58 12.65 -9.33 10.42
C ASN A 58 11.27 -8.65 10.27
N ILE A 59 10.90 -7.78 11.20
CA ILE A 59 9.66 -7.03 11.16
C ILE A 59 9.96 -5.60 10.73
N PHE A 60 9.27 -5.14 9.70
CA PHE A 60 9.40 -3.82 9.09
C PHE A 60 8.05 -3.10 9.08
N ILE A 61 8.08 -1.79 9.24
CA ILE A 61 6.89 -0.94 9.23
C ILE A 61 7.09 0.17 8.21
N LEU A 62 6.13 0.31 7.28
CA LEU A 62 6.03 1.38 6.29
C LEU A 62 4.67 2.05 6.46
N ASP A 63 4.63 3.18 7.14
CA ASP A 63 3.36 3.83 7.52
C ASP A 63 3.46 5.35 7.40
N HIS A 64 2.32 6.00 7.18
CA HIS A 64 2.18 7.45 7.13
C HIS A 64 1.19 7.97 8.17
N HIS A 65 0.66 7.09 9.04
CA HIS A 65 -0.17 7.50 10.15
C HIS A 65 0.66 7.97 11.35
N ARG A 66 0.09 8.87 12.16
CA ARG A 66 0.69 9.25 13.45
C ARG A 66 0.58 8.07 14.42
N LEU A 67 1.65 7.88 15.19
CA LEU A 67 1.67 6.90 16.26
C LEU A 67 0.92 7.41 17.49
N ASN A 68 0.03 6.56 18.01
CA ASN A 68 -0.68 6.80 19.26
C ASN A 68 -0.16 5.90 20.41
N SER A 69 0.79 5.01 20.12
CA SER A 69 1.38 4.07 21.07
C SER A 69 2.83 3.79 20.71
N SER A 70 3.59 3.30 21.68
CA SER A 70 4.95 2.81 21.44
C SER A 70 4.93 1.51 20.63
N ILE A 71 6.00 1.30 19.86
CA ILE A 71 6.28 0.04 19.17
C ILE A 71 7.48 -0.59 19.88
N ASP A 72 7.35 -1.83 20.30
CA ASP A 72 8.35 -2.61 21.07
C ASP A 72 8.71 -3.95 20.42
N PHE A 73 7.98 -4.36 19.38
CA PHE A 73 8.15 -5.65 18.69
C PHE A 73 9.09 -5.62 17.46
N CYS A 74 9.71 -4.49 17.12
CA CYS A 74 10.70 -4.40 16.04
C CYS A 74 11.76 -3.31 16.31
N PRO A 75 12.99 -3.38 15.78
CA PRO A 75 14.01 -2.32 15.93
C PRO A 75 13.58 -0.98 15.34
N LYS A 76 14.04 0.15 15.91
CA LYS A 76 13.73 1.50 15.39
C LYS A 76 14.16 1.70 13.94
N ILE A 77 15.29 1.10 13.53
CA ILE A 77 15.80 1.18 12.15
C ILE A 77 14.88 0.53 11.11
N ASN A 78 14.02 -0.40 11.52
CA ASN A 78 13.06 -1.06 10.64
C ASN A 78 11.72 -0.31 10.54
N ARG A 79 11.60 0.85 11.18
CA ARG A 79 10.37 1.64 11.24
C ARG A 79 10.53 2.88 10.35
N HIS A 80 9.92 2.85 9.18
CA HIS A 80 9.77 4.02 8.33
C HIS A 80 8.35 4.55 8.47
N ILE A 81 8.18 5.49 9.40
CA ILE A 81 6.88 6.07 9.75
C ILE A 81 6.97 7.57 9.50
N GLU A 82 6.33 8.05 8.44
CA GLU A 82 6.46 9.42 7.96
C GLU A 82 5.08 10.10 7.87
N PRO A 83 4.59 10.72 8.96
CA PRO A 83 3.26 11.35 8.98
C PRO A 83 3.06 12.52 8.02
N SER A 84 4.14 13.02 7.41
CA SER A 84 4.07 14.06 6.38
C SER A 84 3.92 13.50 4.97
N SER A 85 4.14 12.20 4.76
CA SER A 85 3.97 11.55 3.46
C SER A 85 2.50 11.43 3.10
N SER A 86 2.19 11.52 1.80
CA SER A 86 0.79 11.50 1.36
C SER A 86 0.09 10.17 1.62
N SER A 87 0.83 9.07 1.57
CA SER A 87 0.29 7.70 1.58
C SER A 87 1.42 6.69 1.83
N ALA A 88 1.06 5.49 2.27
CA ALA A 88 2.01 4.37 2.26
C ALA A 88 2.51 4.03 0.84
N SER A 89 1.72 4.32 -0.20
CA SER A 89 2.12 4.12 -1.60
C SER A 89 3.23 5.07 -2.05
N GLU A 90 3.26 6.31 -1.54
CA GLU A 90 4.36 7.25 -1.75
C GLU A 90 5.65 6.71 -1.13
N ILE A 91 5.60 6.31 0.14
CA ILE A 91 6.75 5.73 0.87
C ILE A 91 7.36 4.55 0.11
N VAL A 92 6.52 3.59 -0.31
CA VAL A 92 6.99 2.40 -1.06
C VAL A 92 7.61 2.81 -2.39
N THR A 93 7.02 3.80 -3.08
CA THR A 93 7.55 4.33 -4.35
C THR A 93 8.91 4.97 -4.18
N GLU A 94 9.09 5.79 -3.14
CA GLU A 94 10.37 6.42 -2.83
C GLU A 94 11.45 5.38 -2.49
N LEU A 95 11.13 4.37 -1.69
CA LEU A 95 12.06 3.28 -1.40
C LEU A 95 12.54 2.58 -2.68
N MET A 96 11.64 2.31 -3.63
CA MET A 96 12.02 1.72 -4.91
C MET A 96 12.88 2.65 -5.78
N PHE A 97 12.68 3.96 -5.67
CA PHE A 97 13.52 4.95 -6.35
C PHE A 97 14.93 5.04 -5.74
N PHE A 98 15.06 4.98 -4.41
CA PHE A 98 16.33 5.15 -3.71
C PHE A 98 17.21 3.89 -3.67
N ILE A 99 16.64 2.71 -3.88
CA ILE A 99 17.44 1.49 -3.94
C ILE A 99 18.37 1.57 -5.15
N ASN A 100 19.69 1.43 -4.90
CA ASN A 100 20.76 1.59 -5.88
C ASN A 100 20.68 0.61 -7.08
N ARG A 101 19.81 -0.39 -7.01
CA ARG A 101 19.44 -1.27 -8.12
C ARG A 101 18.15 -0.72 -8.73
N GLN A 102 18.17 -0.39 -10.02
CA GLN A 102 16.96 0.03 -10.73
C GLN A 102 15.88 -1.05 -10.56
N VAL A 103 14.86 -0.75 -9.76
CA VAL A 103 13.72 -1.65 -9.57
C VAL A 103 12.82 -1.47 -10.78
N GLU A 104 12.77 -2.50 -11.62
CA GLU A 104 11.75 -2.62 -12.66
C GLU A 104 10.46 -3.13 -12.03
N ILE A 105 9.38 -2.37 -12.18
CA ILE A 105 8.03 -2.79 -11.79
C ILE A 105 7.15 -2.87 -13.02
N LYS A 106 6.21 -3.82 -12.98
CA LYS A 106 5.19 -3.93 -14.01
C LYS A 106 4.27 -2.71 -13.98
N LYS A 107 3.77 -2.31 -15.14
CA LYS A 107 2.84 -1.18 -15.31
C LYS A 107 1.70 -1.24 -14.29
N GLU A 108 1.16 -2.43 -14.04
CA GLU A 108 0.01 -2.56 -13.17
C GLU A 108 0.33 -2.36 -11.69
N ILE A 109 1.56 -2.71 -11.24
CA ILE A 109 2.02 -2.37 -9.89
C ILE A 109 2.19 -0.86 -9.78
N ALA A 110 2.79 -0.24 -10.81
CA ALA A 110 2.91 1.22 -10.86
C ALA A 110 1.54 1.91 -10.80
N GLN A 111 0.55 1.35 -11.50
CA GLN A 111 -0.82 1.82 -11.51
C GLN A 111 -1.50 1.68 -10.14
N MET A 112 -1.33 0.55 -9.43
CA MET A 112 -1.89 0.37 -8.09
C MET A 112 -1.30 1.35 -7.07
N LEU A 113 0.01 1.58 -7.11
CA LEU A 113 0.66 2.58 -6.25
C LEU A 113 0.14 3.99 -6.54
N LEU A 114 -0.03 4.35 -7.81
CA LEU A 114 -0.61 5.65 -8.18
C LEU A 114 -2.05 5.77 -7.69
N ASN A 115 -2.84 4.70 -7.81
CA ASN A 115 -4.21 4.68 -7.29
C ASN A 115 -4.25 4.90 -5.77
N GLY A 116 -3.31 4.32 -5.01
CA GLY A 116 -3.19 4.54 -3.57
C GLY A 116 -2.88 6.00 -3.23
N ILE A 117 -1.91 6.62 -3.91
CA ILE A 117 -1.62 8.06 -3.75
C ILE A 117 -2.88 8.89 -4.07
N TYR A 118 -3.57 8.60 -5.17
CA TYR A 118 -4.79 9.32 -5.56
C TYR A 118 -5.92 9.17 -4.53
N LEU A 119 -6.06 8.00 -3.92
CA LEU A 119 -7.08 7.73 -2.91
C LEU A 119 -6.83 8.56 -1.65
N ASP A 120 -5.65 8.46 -1.05
CA ASP A 120 -5.34 9.12 0.23
C ASP A 120 -5.27 10.64 0.11
N THR A 121 -4.87 11.14 -1.06
CA THR A 121 -4.75 12.58 -1.33
C THR A 121 -6.03 13.23 -1.84
N LEU A 122 -7.10 12.46 -2.07
CA LEU A 122 -8.30 12.93 -2.79
C LEU A 122 -7.93 13.58 -4.13
N GLN A 123 -7.18 12.86 -4.97
CA GLN A 123 -6.67 13.33 -6.26
C GLN A 123 -5.80 14.59 -6.14
N PHE A 124 -4.81 14.55 -5.24
CA PHE A 124 -3.88 15.63 -4.93
C PHE A 124 -4.48 16.89 -4.29
N GLN A 125 -5.63 16.79 -3.63
CA GLN A 125 -6.27 17.92 -2.93
C GLN A 125 -5.83 18.04 -1.46
N LYS A 126 -5.30 16.96 -0.87
CA LYS A 126 -5.00 16.87 0.56
C LYS A 126 -3.65 16.18 0.82
N HIS A 127 -2.91 16.67 1.82
CA HIS A 127 -1.63 16.09 2.29
C HIS A 127 -0.65 15.76 1.16
N VAL A 128 -0.43 16.73 0.27
CA VAL A 128 0.48 16.62 -0.87
C VAL A 128 1.74 17.45 -0.63
N SER A 129 2.89 16.93 -1.03
CA SER A 129 4.15 17.66 -1.08
C SER A 129 4.83 17.51 -2.45
N SER A 130 5.97 18.18 -2.65
CA SER A 130 6.79 17.97 -3.86
C SER A 130 7.16 16.50 -4.06
N ARG A 131 7.46 15.79 -2.96
CA ARG A 131 7.79 14.35 -2.95
C ARG A 131 6.64 13.50 -3.49
N THR A 132 5.40 13.86 -3.18
CA THR A 132 4.21 13.20 -3.71
C THR A 132 4.14 13.30 -5.23
N PHE A 133 4.45 14.48 -5.80
CA PHE A 133 4.48 14.67 -7.24
C PHE A 133 5.66 13.95 -7.90
N GLU A 134 6.82 13.90 -7.25
CA GLU A 134 7.99 13.13 -7.72
C GLU A 134 7.68 11.64 -7.78
N ALA A 135 7.07 11.08 -6.73
CA ALA A 135 6.61 9.69 -6.69
C ALA A 135 5.60 9.42 -7.82
N ALA A 136 4.58 10.27 -7.99
CA ALA A 136 3.60 10.12 -9.06
C ALA A 136 4.23 10.21 -10.45
N SER A 137 5.18 11.11 -10.66
CA SER A 137 5.95 11.24 -11.92
C SER A 137 6.75 9.98 -12.20
N TRP A 138 7.43 9.42 -11.19
CA TRP A 138 8.21 8.19 -11.32
C TRP A 138 7.33 6.98 -11.71
N LEU A 139 6.12 6.90 -11.15
CA LEU A 139 5.12 5.87 -11.48
C LEU A 139 4.54 6.08 -12.89
N LYS A 140 4.28 7.34 -13.29
CA LYS A 140 3.83 7.70 -14.64
C LYS A 140 4.85 7.25 -15.70
N ASN A 141 6.14 7.44 -15.44
CA ASN A 141 7.22 6.97 -16.30
C ASN A 141 7.29 5.43 -16.42
N ARG A 142 6.66 4.70 -15.50
CA ARG A 142 6.50 3.23 -15.53
C ARG A 142 5.16 2.77 -16.10
N GLY A 143 4.43 3.67 -16.76
CA GLY A 143 3.23 3.37 -17.51
C GLY A 143 1.92 3.53 -16.73
N ALA A 144 1.95 4.03 -15.50
CA ALA A 144 0.73 4.37 -14.79
C ALA A 144 -0.07 5.49 -15.52
N ASP A 145 -1.37 5.56 -15.30
CA ASP A 145 -2.29 6.51 -15.90
C ASP A 145 -3.17 7.18 -14.85
N SER A 146 -3.01 8.50 -14.73
CA SER A 146 -3.79 9.36 -13.84
C SER A 146 -5.27 9.42 -14.19
N THR A 147 -5.61 9.25 -15.46
CA THR A 147 -7.01 9.19 -15.90
C THR A 147 -7.67 7.92 -15.37
N GLU A 148 -6.93 6.82 -15.37
CA GLU A 148 -7.37 5.54 -14.82
C GLU A 148 -7.54 5.62 -13.30
N SER A 149 -6.59 6.23 -12.58
CA SER A 149 -6.68 6.49 -11.14
C SER A 149 -7.85 7.40 -10.77
N SER A 150 -8.17 8.39 -11.61
CA SER A 150 -9.33 9.25 -11.38
C SER A 150 -10.65 8.52 -11.63
N ASN A 151 -10.69 7.62 -12.62
CA ASN A 151 -11.91 6.90 -12.97
C ASN A 151 -12.27 5.81 -11.96
N ILE A 152 -11.30 5.12 -11.37
CA ILE A 152 -11.58 4.06 -10.38
C ILE A 152 -12.23 4.59 -9.09
N LEU A 153 -12.00 5.87 -8.77
CA LEU A 153 -12.58 6.54 -7.59
C LEU A 153 -14.01 7.05 -7.82
N LYS A 154 -14.53 6.99 -9.05
CA LYS A 154 -15.90 7.44 -9.34
C LYS A 154 -16.91 6.47 -8.77
N ILE A 155 -17.90 7.01 -8.07
CA ILE A 155 -19.08 6.26 -7.63
C ILE A 155 -19.89 5.87 -8.87
N ASP A 156 -20.28 4.61 -8.98
CA ASP A 156 -21.11 4.16 -10.08
C ASP A 156 -22.54 4.76 -9.98
N ALA A 157 -23.20 4.93 -11.13
CA ALA A 157 -24.49 5.57 -11.19
C ALA A 157 -25.58 4.87 -10.36
N SER A 158 -25.48 3.55 -10.16
CA SER A 158 -26.45 2.79 -9.37
C SER A 158 -26.29 3.07 -7.87
N THR A 159 -25.05 3.16 -7.39
CA THR A 159 -24.74 3.56 -6.01
C THR A 159 -25.14 5.02 -5.77
N TYR A 160 -24.86 5.92 -6.72
CA TYR A 160 -25.28 7.32 -6.62
C TYR A 160 -26.81 7.46 -6.48
N LYS A 161 -27.59 6.71 -7.28
CA LYS A 161 -29.06 6.69 -7.20
C LYS A 161 -29.59 6.19 -5.85
N LYS A 162 -28.88 5.29 -5.17
CA LYS A 162 -29.27 4.81 -3.83
C LYS A 162 -29.03 5.86 -2.77
N LEU A 163 -27.92 6.60 -2.85
CA LEU A 163 -27.57 7.66 -1.90
C LEU A 163 -28.55 8.85 -1.99
N GLN A 164 -29.06 9.18 -3.17
CA GLN A 164 -30.03 10.26 -3.40
C GLN A 164 -31.46 9.97 -2.89
N ARG A 165 -31.71 8.76 -2.36
CA ARG A 165 -33.02 8.37 -1.81
C ARG A 165 -33.10 8.52 -0.28
N PHE A 166 -32.02 8.97 0.34
CA PHE A 166 -31.92 9.37 1.74
C PHE A 166 -31.82 10.88 1.83
#